data_AF-A0A956K2V4-F1
#
_entry.id   AF-A0A956K2V4-F1
#
_cell.length_a   1.000
_cell.length_b   1.000
_cell.length_c   1.000
_cell.angle_alpha   90.00
_cell.angle_beta   90.00
_cell.angle_gamma   90.00
#
_symmetry.space_group_name_H-M   'P 1'
#
loop_
_entity.id
_entity.type
_entity.pdbx_description
1 polymer ?
#
loop_
_entity_poly.entity_id
_entity_poly.type
_entity_poly.pdbx_seq_one_letter_code
_entity_poly.pdbx_strand_id
1 'polypeptide(L)'
;MWRRVRYVLLLVGLMAIATCPAAWRDFRRSQRADEAHEVLRYLATLVRAEIVARDGRLPQQPVGPTPPIGRCCEQGGQCVVEPSLWADPGWRALKFSLDDPHRYSYEYQPVDGGNAAILRATGDLDCDGIYGVVELRLDLDPDGHVREHWSSTQPLE
;
A
#
# COMPACT_ATOMS: atom_id res chain seq x y z
N MET A 1 -15.34 -52.75 3.01
CA MET A 1 -15.82 -51.35 2.99
C MET A 1 -14.85 -50.39 3.72
N TRP A 2 -14.45 -50.69 4.95
CA TRP A 2 -13.60 -49.83 5.79
C TRP A 2 -12.22 -49.47 5.22
N ARG A 3 -11.60 -50.41 4.49
CA ARG A 3 -10.29 -50.18 3.85
C ARG A 3 -10.33 -49.07 2.78
N ARG A 4 -11.45 -48.95 2.04
CA ARG A 4 -11.64 -47.88 1.03
C ARG A 4 -11.87 -46.52 1.70
N VAL A 5 -12.68 -46.50 2.77
CA VAL A 5 -12.92 -45.28 3.57
C VAL A 5 -11.62 -44.75 4.19
N ARG A 6 -10.75 -45.64 4.69
CA ARG A 6 -9.44 -45.24 5.24
C ARG A 6 -8.54 -44.57 4.21
N TYR A 7 -8.49 -45.07 2.97
CA TYR A 7 -7.68 -44.45 1.92
C TYR A 7 -8.23 -43.09 1.48
N VAL A 8 -9.56 -42.94 1.42
CA VAL A 8 -10.20 -41.65 1.11
C VAL A 8 -9.87 -40.62 2.19
N LEU A 9 -9.99 -40.98 3.46
CA LEU A 9 -9.64 -40.08 4.57
C LEU A 9 -8.16 -39.69 4.57
N LEU A 10 -7.27 -40.63 4.25
CA LEU A 10 -5.83 -40.34 4.10
C LEU A 10 -5.55 -39.38 2.94
N LEU A 11 -6.19 -39.59 1.79
CA LEU A 11 -6.03 -38.70 0.63
C LEU A 11 -6.55 -37.29 0.91
N VAL A 12 -7.71 -37.15 1.55
CA VAL A 12 -8.25 -35.85 1.95
C VAL A 12 -7.34 -35.16 2.96
N GLY A 13 -6.82 -35.89 3.95
CA GLY A 13 -5.86 -35.35 4.92
C GLY A 13 -4.57 -34.86 4.26
N LEU A 14 -4.03 -35.61 3.31
CA LEU A 14 -2.80 -35.25 2.59
C LEU A 14 -2.99 -34.01 1.69
N MET A 15 -4.14 -33.93 1.03
CA MET A 15 -4.51 -32.79 0.20
C MET A 15 -4.72 -31.51 1.03
N ALA A 16 -5.35 -31.62 2.20
CA ALA A 16 -5.53 -30.48 3.12
C ALA A 16 -4.19 -29.96 3.66
N ILE A 17 -3.25 -30.84 4.01
CA ILE A 17 -1.91 -30.44 4.47
C ILE A 17 -1.14 -29.72 3.35
N ALA A 18 -1.28 -30.16 2.10
CA ALA A 18 -0.58 -29.54 0.98
C ALA A 18 -1.11 -28.14 0.62
N THR A 19 -2.42 -27.88 0.77
CA THR A 19 -3.02 -26.59 0.41
C THR A 19 -2.99 -25.56 1.55
N CYS A 20 -2.92 -26.00 2.81
CA CYS A 20 -2.94 -25.10 3.97
C CYS A 20 -1.84 -24.01 3.96
N PRO A 21 -0.57 -24.30 3.60
CA PRO A 21 0.48 -23.28 3.57
C PRO A 21 0.29 -22.21 2.49
N ALA A 22 -0.35 -22.54 1.36
CA ALA A 22 -0.69 -21.57 0.32
C ALA A 22 -1.83 -20.66 0.79
N ALA A 23 -2.92 -21.27 1.28
CA ALA A 23 -4.06 -20.52 1.82
C ALA A 23 -3.67 -19.57 2.98
N TRP A 24 -2.76 -20.00 3.86
CA TRP A 24 -2.24 -19.16 4.95
C TRP A 24 -1.35 -18.01 4.48
N ARG A 25 -0.65 -18.16 3.35
CA ARG A 25 0.14 -17.07 2.75
C ARG A 25 -0.77 -16.06 2.10
N ASP A 26 -1.75 -16.51 1.33
CA ASP A 26 -2.74 -15.64 0.69
C ASP A 26 -3.54 -14.85 1.72
N PHE A 27 -4.00 -15.49 2.80
CA PHE A 27 -4.71 -14.80 3.87
C PHE A 27 -3.84 -13.77 4.62
N ARG A 28 -2.54 -14.06 4.80
CA ARG A 28 -1.61 -13.08 5.39
C ARG A 28 -1.32 -11.93 4.41
N ARG A 29 -1.21 -12.23 3.12
CA ARG A 29 -1.03 -11.22 2.07
C ARG A 29 -2.25 -10.29 2.00
N SER A 30 -3.46 -10.84 2.03
CA SER A 30 -4.69 -10.03 2.01
C SER A 30 -4.79 -9.11 3.23
N GLN A 31 -4.54 -9.62 4.45
CA GLN A 31 -4.52 -8.77 5.65
C GLN A 31 -3.45 -7.68 5.61
N ARG A 32 -2.28 -7.99 5.03
CA ARG A 32 -1.22 -7.00 4.88
C ARG A 32 -1.55 -5.94 3.82
N ALA A 33 -2.39 -6.27 2.85
CA ALA A 33 -2.81 -5.35 1.79
C ALA A 33 -3.74 -4.22 2.27
N ASP A 34 -4.40 -4.41 3.42
CA ASP A 34 -5.26 -3.39 4.02
C ASP A 34 -4.47 -2.14 4.48
N GLU A 35 -3.20 -2.33 4.87
CA GLU A 35 -2.31 -1.25 5.33
C GLU A 35 -2.13 -0.16 4.26
N ALA A 36 -2.01 -0.55 2.98
CA ALA A 36 -1.89 0.40 1.89
C ALA A 36 -3.10 1.34 1.83
N HIS A 37 -4.31 0.80 1.93
CA HIS A 37 -5.53 1.60 1.88
C HIS A 37 -5.66 2.52 3.10
N GLU A 38 -5.33 2.03 4.29
CA GLU A 38 -5.38 2.82 5.53
C GLU A 38 -4.42 4.02 5.46
N VAL A 39 -3.17 3.78 5.09
CA VAL A 39 -2.17 4.84 5.05
C VAL A 39 -2.43 5.81 3.89
N LEU A 40 -2.89 5.34 2.73
CA LEU A 40 -3.27 6.24 1.63
C LEU A 40 -4.48 7.11 1.98
N ARG A 41 -5.47 6.60 2.73
CA ARG A 41 -6.58 7.42 3.26
C ARG A 41 -6.08 8.48 4.25
N TYR A 42 -5.15 8.12 5.13
CA TYR A 42 -4.52 9.06 6.04
C TYR A 42 -3.77 10.16 5.26
N LEU A 43 -2.94 9.78 4.29
CA LEU A 43 -2.23 10.72 3.43
C LEU A 43 -3.19 11.63 2.64
N ALA A 44 -4.28 11.08 2.08
CA ALA A 44 -5.30 11.87 1.40
C ALA A 44 -5.97 12.89 2.32
N THR A 45 -6.18 12.56 3.59
CA THR A 45 -6.72 13.50 4.60
C THR A 45 -5.75 14.67 4.82
N LEU A 46 -4.44 14.41 4.88
CA LEU A 46 -3.43 15.45 4.99
C LEU A 46 -3.35 16.32 3.73
N VAL A 47 -3.40 15.72 2.54
CA VAL A 47 -3.41 16.45 1.27
C VAL A 47 -4.63 17.38 1.19
N ARG A 48 -5.81 16.92 1.60
CA ARG A 48 -7.02 17.77 1.68
C ARG A 48 -6.84 18.95 2.61
N ALA A 49 -6.25 18.72 3.79
CA ALA A 49 -5.97 19.80 4.73
C ALA A 49 -5.01 20.83 4.11
N GLU A 50 -4.01 20.38 3.35
CA GLU A 50 -3.09 21.27 2.64
C GLU A 50 -3.74 22.02 1.47
N ILE A 51 -4.70 21.41 0.75
CA ILE A 51 -5.48 22.11 -0.28
C ILE A 51 -6.23 23.29 0.35
N VAL A 52 -6.89 23.07 1.49
CA VAL A 52 -7.62 24.14 2.21
C VAL A 52 -6.65 25.23 2.67
N ALA A 53 -5.48 24.86 3.19
CA ALA A 53 -4.46 25.82 3.64
C ALA A 53 -3.81 26.63 2.51
N ARG A 54 -3.93 26.18 1.25
CA ARG A 54 -3.28 26.78 0.06
C ARG A 54 -4.29 27.44 -0.90
N ASP A 55 -5.45 27.84 -0.39
CA ASP A 55 -6.53 28.46 -1.16
C ASP A 55 -7.00 27.57 -2.33
N GLY A 56 -7.22 26.28 -2.06
CA GLY A 56 -7.71 25.36 -3.08
C GLY A 56 -6.65 24.91 -4.08
N ARG A 57 -5.38 24.81 -3.67
CA ARG A 57 -4.28 24.36 -4.56
C ARG A 57 -3.58 23.14 -3.99
N LEU A 58 -3.37 22.13 -4.84
CA LEU A 58 -2.58 20.96 -4.48
C LEU A 58 -1.10 21.32 -4.24
N PRO A 59 -0.42 20.65 -3.30
CA PRO A 59 1.03 20.70 -3.18
C PRO A 59 1.71 20.24 -4.48
N GLN A 60 2.61 21.06 -5.04
CA GLN A 60 3.24 20.78 -6.35
C GLN A 60 4.59 20.07 -6.24
N GLN A 61 5.05 19.74 -5.03
CA GLN A 61 6.31 19.06 -4.82
C GLN A 61 6.06 17.54 -4.81
N PRO A 62 6.57 16.78 -5.82
CA PRO A 62 6.55 15.33 -5.75
C PRO A 62 7.50 14.83 -4.66
N VAL A 63 7.19 13.67 -4.09
CA VAL A 63 8.03 13.03 -3.08
C VAL A 63 7.82 11.53 -3.04
N GLY A 64 8.87 10.79 -2.67
CA GLY A 64 8.90 9.35 -2.67
C GLY A 64 9.46 8.75 -3.95
N PRO A 65 9.41 7.42 -4.10
CA PRO A 65 8.90 6.45 -3.12
C PRO A 65 9.75 6.42 -1.83
N THR A 66 9.10 6.39 -0.67
CA THR A 66 9.73 6.40 0.65
C THR A 66 9.13 5.33 1.56
N PRO A 67 9.95 4.47 2.17
CA PRO A 67 11.37 4.22 1.85
C PRO A 67 11.55 3.75 0.39
N PRO A 68 12.78 3.68 -0.14
CA PRO A 68 13.04 3.10 -1.45
C PRO A 68 12.40 1.72 -1.64
N ILE A 69 11.87 1.46 -2.84
CA ILE A 69 11.20 0.20 -3.18
C ILE A 69 12.14 -0.99 -2.93
N GLY A 70 11.62 -2.06 -2.32
CA GLY A 70 12.36 -3.27 -1.99
C GLY A 70 13.02 -3.25 -0.60
N ARG A 71 13.22 -2.07 0.00
CA ARG A 71 13.89 -1.93 1.31
C ARG A 71 13.18 -2.68 2.44
N CYS A 72 11.85 -2.79 2.42
CA CYS A 72 11.11 -3.52 3.45
C CYS A 72 11.45 -5.01 3.44
N CYS A 73 11.71 -5.59 2.26
CA CYS A 73 12.07 -7.00 2.14
C CYS A 73 13.51 -7.28 2.56
N GLU A 74 14.43 -6.35 2.32
CA GLU A 74 15.80 -6.40 2.88
C GLU A 74 15.78 -6.42 4.42
N GLN A 75 14.71 -5.90 5.03
CA GLN A 75 14.52 -5.78 6.47
C GLN A 75 13.57 -6.86 7.04
N GLY A 76 13.27 -7.91 6.28
CA GLY A 76 12.45 -9.04 6.76
C GLY A 76 10.94 -8.91 6.49
N GLY A 77 10.55 -8.11 5.50
CA GLY A 77 9.17 -7.93 5.05
C GLY A 77 8.42 -6.79 5.74
N GLN A 78 9.12 -5.98 6.53
CA GLN A 78 8.64 -4.72 7.09
C GLN A 78 9.78 -3.70 7.04
N CYS A 79 9.45 -2.47 6.69
CA CYS A 79 10.33 -1.34 6.82
C CYS A 79 10.40 -0.89 8.27
N VAL A 80 11.62 -0.87 8.81
CA VAL A 80 11.98 -0.23 10.07
C VAL A 80 11.75 1.28 9.94
N VAL A 81 11.21 1.86 11.01
CA VAL A 81 10.94 3.29 11.09
C VAL A 81 12.25 4.06 11.07
N GLU A 82 12.42 4.89 10.05
CA GLU A 82 13.57 5.78 9.90
C GLU A 82 13.05 7.22 9.69
N PRO A 83 12.89 8.02 10.76
CA PRO A 83 12.26 9.34 10.69
C PRO A 83 12.96 10.32 9.74
N SER A 84 14.26 10.15 9.51
CA SER A 84 15.04 10.99 8.59
C SER A 84 14.56 10.87 7.13
N LEU A 85 13.99 9.72 6.72
CA LEU A 85 13.42 9.56 5.38
C LEU A 85 12.16 10.41 5.19
N TRP A 86 11.38 10.58 6.25
CA TRP A 86 10.16 11.38 6.26
C TRP A 86 10.44 12.89 6.46
N ALA A 87 11.69 13.27 6.70
CA ALA A 87 12.10 14.66 6.82
C ALA A 87 12.30 15.36 5.45
N ASP A 88 12.10 14.65 4.33
CA ASP A 88 12.12 15.22 3.00
C ASP A 88 11.17 16.45 2.91
N PRO A 89 11.57 17.55 2.25
CA PRO A 89 10.74 18.75 2.13
C PRO A 89 9.33 18.47 1.60
N GLY A 90 9.15 17.51 0.69
CA GLY A 90 7.85 17.12 0.17
C GLY A 90 6.97 16.45 1.22
N TRP A 91 7.53 15.50 2.00
CA TRP A 91 6.80 14.87 3.10
C TRP A 91 6.44 15.87 4.21
N ARG A 92 7.37 16.77 4.55
CA ARG A 92 7.10 17.86 5.49
C ARG A 92 6.04 18.83 4.99
N ALA A 93 6.03 19.15 3.70
CA ALA A 93 5.00 20.00 3.10
C ALA A 93 3.60 19.37 3.20
N LEU A 94 3.51 18.04 3.20
CA LEU A 94 2.28 17.28 3.42
C LEU A 94 2.01 16.98 4.89
N LYS A 95 2.95 17.30 5.79
CA LYS A 95 2.92 16.93 7.23
C LYS A 95 2.74 15.42 7.43
N PHE A 96 3.31 14.62 6.53
CA PHE A 96 3.22 13.17 6.56
C PHE A 96 4.50 12.56 7.15
N SER A 97 4.32 11.60 8.04
CA SER A 97 5.36 10.72 8.57
C SER A 97 4.73 9.40 8.99
N LEU A 98 5.55 8.35 9.03
CA LEU A 98 5.19 7.07 9.62
C LEU A 98 6.14 6.77 10.77
N ASP A 99 5.56 6.58 11.95
CA ASP A 99 6.30 6.34 13.19
C ASP A 99 6.25 4.86 13.63
N ASP A 100 5.50 4.03 12.90
CA ASP A 100 5.36 2.58 13.11
C ASP A 100 5.90 1.75 11.93
N PRO A 101 6.34 0.50 12.16
CA PRO A 101 6.77 -0.40 11.10
C PRO A 101 5.68 -0.62 10.05
N HIS A 102 6.05 -0.46 8.80
CA HIS A 102 5.13 -0.50 7.65
C HIS A 102 5.68 -1.45 6.56
N ARG A 103 4.90 -1.74 5.53
CA ARG A 103 5.21 -2.76 4.49
C ARG A 103 5.31 -2.19 3.08
N TYR A 104 4.94 -0.93 2.92
CA TYR A 104 4.85 -0.26 1.63
C TYR A 104 5.81 0.92 1.55
N SER A 105 6.31 1.17 0.35
CA SER A 105 6.87 2.46 -0.04
C SER A 105 5.74 3.38 -0.47
N TYR A 106 5.71 4.60 0.05
CA TYR A 106 4.69 5.59 -0.25
C TYR A 106 5.24 6.69 -1.16
N GLU A 107 4.40 7.21 -2.04
CA GLU A 107 4.75 8.26 -2.99
C GLU A 107 3.58 9.23 -3.15
N TYR A 108 3.91 10.51 -3.31
CA TYR A 108 2.99 11.58 -3.69
C TYR A 108 3.49 12.20 -4.98
N GLN A 109 2.65 12.21 -6.02
CA GLN A 109 2.96 12.78 -7.31
C GLN A 109 1.82 13.71 -7.77
N PRO A 110 2.03 15.04 -7.81
CA PRO A 110 1.10 15.94 -8.48
C PRO A 110 1.14 15.68 -9.99
N VAL A 111 -0.03 15.70 -10.62
CA VAL A 111 -0.26 15.44 -12.05
C VAL A 111 -1.24 16.46 -12.64
N ASP A 112 -1.45 16.42 -13.95
CA ASP A 112 -2.40 17.28 -14.67
C ASP A 112 -2.23 18.77 -14.37
N GLY A 113 -0.97 19.22 -14.35
CA GLY A 113 -0.62 20.62 -14.07
C GLY A 113 -0.96 21.08 -12.65
N GLY A 114 -1.20 20.16 -11.72
CA GLY A 114 -1.51 20.46 -10.33
C GLY A 114 -3.00 20.42 -9.99
N ASN A 115 -3.86 19.97 -10.91
CA ASN A 115 -5.29 19.77 -10.66
C ASN A 115 -5.62 18.34 -10.21
N ALA A 116 -4.65 17.43 -10.22
CA ALA A 116 -4.79 16.12 -9.63
C ALA A 116 -3.49 15.67 -8.96
N ALA A 117 -3.58 14.66 -8.11
CA ALA A 117 -2.43 14.02 -7.49
C ALA A 117 -2.62 12.51 -7.43
N ILE A 118 -1.53 11.77 -7.55
CA ILE A 118 -1.51 10.31 -7.37
C ILE A 118 -0.78 10.04 -6.06
N LEU A 119 -1.47 9.36 -5.15
CA LEU A 119 -0.86 8.75 -3.98
C LEU A 119 -0.65 7.28 -4.29
N ARG A 120 0.55 6.77 -4.08
CA ARG A 120 0.89 5.38 -4.42
C ARG A 120 1.52 4.67 -3.23
N ALA A 121 1.09 3.43 -3.02
CA ALA A 121 1.69 2.48 -2.09
C ALA A 121 2.18 1.27 -2.90
N THR A 122 3.50 1.04 -2.88
CA THR A 122 4.15 -0.06 -3.58
C THR A 122 4.83 -0.98 -2.58
N GLY A 123 4.48 -2.27 -2.58
CA GLY A 123 5.00 -3.20 -1.59
C GLY A 123 5.09 -4.63 -2.11
N ASP A 124 6.12 -5.34 -1.65
CA ASP A 124 6.27 -6.79 -1.83
C ASP A 124 5.98 -7.45 -0.48
N LEU A 125 4.81 -8.10 -0.39
CA LEU A 125 4.23 -8.52 0.89
C LEU A 125 4.79 -9.84 1.42
N ASP A 126 5.47 -10.62 0.58
CA ASP A 126 6.09 -11.90 0.90
C ASP A 126 7.50 -12.08 0.34
N CYS A 127 8.07 -11.01 -0.20
CA CYS A 127 9.45 -10.90 -0.63
C CYS A 127 9.81 -11.89 -1.76
N ASP A 128 8.86 -12.10 -2.68
CA ASP A 128 9.03 -12.94 -3.87
C ASP A 128 9.48 -12.15 -5.11
N GLY A 129 9.69 -10.83 -4.95
CA GLY A 129 10.06 -9.90 -6.02
C GLY A 129 8.85 -9.37 -6.79
N ILE A 130 7.63 -9.75 -6.40
CA ILE A 130 6.41 -9.32 -7.06
C ILE A 130 5.69 -8.26 -6.22
N TYR A 131 5.53 -7.09 -6.82
CA TYR A 131 5.00 -5.91 -6.14
C TYR A 131 3.50 -5.77 -6.34
N GLY A 132 2.77 -5.59 -5.24
CA GLY A 132 1.44 -5.03 -5.24
C GLY A 132 1.51 -3.50 -5.27
N VAL A 133 0.69 -2.88 -6.12
CA VAL A 133 0.58 -1.43 -6.20
C VAL A 133 -0.86 -1.03 -5.91
N VAL A 134 -1.04 -0.12 -4.96
CA VAL A 134 -2.32 0.54 -4.70
C VAL A 134 -2.13 2.02 -4.99
N GLU A 135 -3.02 2.58 -5.78
CA GLU A 135 -3.05 3.99 -6.12
C GLU A 135 -4.37 4.61 -5.68
N LEU A 136 -4.26 5.81 -5.15
CA LEU A 136 -5.36 6.71 -4.90
C LEU A 136 -5.10 7.98 -5.69
N ARG A 137 -5.88 8.18 -6.75
CA ARG A 137 -5.90 9.43 -7.50
C ARG A 137 -6.88 10.40 -6.84
N LEU A 138 -6.42 11.61 -6.61
CA LEU A 138 -7.18 12.75 -6.10
C LEU A 138 -7.37 13.75 -7.24
N ASP A 139 -8.61 13.99 -7.63
CA ASP A 139 -8.97 14.99 -8.65
C ASP A 139 -9.58 16.20 -7.95
N LEU A 140 -9.01 17.39 -8.19
CA LEU A 140 -9.49 18.65 -7.64
C LEU A 140 -10.46 19.30 -8.64
N ASP A 141 -11.73 19.38 -8.26
CA ASP A 141 -12.76 20.07 -9.03
C ASP A 141 -12.58 21.60 -8.95
N PRO A 142 -13.08 22.36 -9.95
CA PRO A 142 -13.08 23.83 -9.90
C PRO A 142 -13.78 24.43 -8.68
N ASP A 143 -14.73 23.69 -8.11
CA ASP A 143 -15.48 24.07 -6.90
C ASP A 143 -14.69 23.79 -5.60
N GLY A 144 -13.46 23.27 -5.70
CA GLY A 144 -12.59 22.96 -4.56
C GLY A 144 -12.87 21.61 -3.90
N HIS A 145 -13.76 20.79 -4.46
CA HIS A 145 -14.02 19.43 -4.00
C HIS A 145 -12.97 18.45 -4.52
N VAL A 146 -12.61 17.47 -3.68
CA VAL A 146 -11.64 16.42 -4.05
C VAL A 146 -12.38 15.11 -4.30
N ARG A 147 -12.30 14.60 -5.53
CA ARG A 147 -12.80 13.27 -5.91
C ARG A 147 -11.68 12.24 -5.76
N GLU A 148 -12.06 11.05 -5.33
CA GLU A 148 -11.14 9.92 -5.15
C GLU A 148 -11.40 8.84 -6.19
N HIS A 149 -10.33 8.35 -6.81
CA HIS A 149 -10.35 7.21 -7.69
C HIS A 149 -9.30 6.20 -7.23
N TRP A 150 -9.76 5.04 -6.78
CA TRP A 150 -8.92 3.94 -6.32
C TRP A 150 -8.62 2.99 -7.47
N SER A 151 -7.37 2.57 -7.57
CA SER A 151 -6.94 1.46 -8.41
C SER A 151 -5.94 0.60 -7.65
N SER A 152 -5.98 -0.71 -7.88
CA SER A 152 -5.01 -1.63 -7.35
C SER A 152 -4.58 -2.59 -8.44
N THR A 153 -3.29 -2.87 -8.51
CA THR A 153 -2.73 -3.96 -9.29
C THR A 153 -2.19 -4.98 -8.31
N GLN A 154 -2.94 -6.07 -8.13
CA GLN A 154 -2.45 -7.23 -7.40
C GLN A 154 -1.76 -8.17 -8.38
N PRO A 155 -0.60 -8.75 -8.03
CA PRO A 155 0.12 -9.62 -8.94
C PRO A 155 -0.52 -10.98 -9.26
N LEU A 156 -1.74 -11.25 -8.79
CA LEU A 156 -2.43 -12.53 -8.97
C LEU A 156 -3.90 -12.39 -9.43
N GLU A 157 -4.32 -11.22 -9.94
CA GLU A 157 -5.59 -11.10 -10.70
C GLU A 157 -5.36 -11.23 -12.22
#